data_AF-A0A0V0QL12-F1
#
_entry.id   AF-A0A0V0QL12-F1
#
_cell.length_a   1.000
_cell.length_b   1.000
_cell.length_c   1.000
_cell.angle_alpha   90.00
_cell.angle_beta   90.00
_cell.angle_gamma   90.00
#
_symmetry.space_group_name_H-M   'P 1'
#
loop_
_entity.id
_entity.type
_entity.pdbx_description
1 polymer ?
#
loop_
_entity_poly.entity_id
_entity_poly.type
_entity_poly.pdbx_seq_one_letter_code
_entity_poly.pdbx_strand_id
1 'polypeptide(L)'
;MCPTIYGHELMKAGILLSIIGGSSIQEKRGNNIFSSDDSKDFYRQDSHVLLIGDPGLGKSQMLKFVAFITPRSVYVTGNATSNAGLTVSVSRDQSSGESTLEAGALILSDQGVCCIDEFDKMQEQHQSLLEAMEQQTVSLAKSGVLCSLQCRTSIIACANPIGGHYNKQKSIKENIKISNAILSRFDLVFLMLDKADNERDTKLSKHIMKLHNNLQNLGKVNQNQHLKNKNTYNQDEETGQNQQQVKDLPGYLRKLNQETPSKNRIVQDMINQLDKRKNEQQKQNGKFDLNYLDRQYVSFSDKLSKKCQNVDQILDPLIIRKYMSYAKKHIRPTLSSEAADVLKKFYITLRENNSSSSSMPITARQLESLIRLAQARAKIELRNEVTEKDADDVVDLMYESLFDSLEDLNYEGGNKKNINIGQGLKNVDLGNIGTLSKPKQTKIFIQKLQQVANEKNSYEFPLQEMTKIARNMQMNVGDFRMYIEELNSKGTLLHKGQKVYELKEKPFL
;
A
#
# COMPACT_ATOMS: atom_id res chain seq x y z
N MET A 1 -10.53 5.81 -1.49
CA MET A 1 -11.27 5.36 -0.29
C MET A 1 -11.23 6.45 0.77
N CYS A 2 -12.25 6.53 1.63
CA CYS A 2 -12.37 7.47 2.77
C CYS A 2 -12.10 8.94 2.38
N PRO A 3 -13.02 9.60 1.65
CA PRO A 3 -12.81 10.96 1.15
C PRO A 3 -12.75 12.00 2.26
N THR A 4 -13.18 11.67 3.47
CA THR A 4 -13.12 12.55 4.65
C THR A 4 -11.70 12.72 5.18
N ILE A 5 -10.82 11.75 4.97
CA ILE A 5 -9.43 11.78 5.43
C ILE A 5 -8.51 12.16 4.27
N TYR A 6 -7.76 13.24 4.45
CA TYR A 6 -6.78 13.70 3.48
C TYR A 6 -5.46 12.91 3.60
N GLY A 7 -4.80 12.64 2.47
CA GLY A 7 -3.49 11.99 2.43
C GLY A 7 -3.52 10.49 2.77
N HIS A 8 -2.37 9.96 3.22
CA HIS A 8 -2.19 8.55 3.58
C HIS A 8 -2.54 7.57 2.45
N GLU A 9 -2.19 7.92 1.21
CA GLU A 9 -2.58 7.17 0.01
C GLU A 9 -2.02 5.74 0.01
N LEU A 10 -0.80 5.53 0.52
CA LEU A 10 -0.20 4.20 0.68
C LEU A 10 -1.00 3.32 1.65
N MET A 11 -1.40 3.87 2.80
CA MET A 11 -2.19 3.14 3.79
C MET A 11 -3.56 2.78 3.22
N LYS A 12 -4.22 3.74 2.55
CA LYS A 12 -5.48 3.50 1.84
C LYS A 12 -5.32 2.41 0.77
N ALA A 13 -4.20 2.38 0.03
CA ALA A 13 -3.91 1.34 -0.93
C ALA A 13 -3.72 -0.03 -0.26
N GLY A 14 -2.94 -0.13 0.82
CA GLY A 14 -2.75 -1.37 1.57
C GLY A 14 -4.04 -1.93 2.16
N ILE A 15 -4.88 -1.08 2.75
CA ILE A 15 -6.23 -1.45 3.24
C ILE A 15 -7.08 -1.96 2.08
N LEU A 16 -7.06 -1.28 0.94
CA LEU A 16 -7.81 -1.68 -0.25
C LEU A 16 -7.39 -3.04 -0.79
N LEU A 17 -6.08 -3.31 -0.84
CA LEU A 17 -5.55 -4.63 -1.22
C LEU A 17 -5.94 -5.72 -0.22
N SER A 18 -5.92 -5.41 1.08
CA SER A 18 -6.36 -6.33 2.15
C SER A 18 -7.86 -6.66 2.08
N ILE A 19 -8.70 -5.66 1.75
CA ILE A 19 -10.13 -5.89 1.50
C ILE A 19 -10.30 -6.88 0.35
N ILE A 20 -9.56 -6.73 -0.75
CA ILE A 20 -9.70 -7.56 -1.96
C ILE A 20 -9.17 -8.98 -1.75
N GLY A 21 -8.02 -9.12 -1.09
CA GLY A 21 -7.37 -10.41 -0.78
C GLY A 21 -6.75 -11.12 -1.99
N GLY A 22 -5.84 -12.05 -1.71
CA GLY A 22 -5.18 -12.91 -2.70
C GLY A 22 -6.09 -13.98 -3.30
N SER A 23 -5.55 -14.84 -4.17
CA SER A 23 -6.32 -15.88 -4.87
C SER A 23 -5.99 -17.27 -4.35
N SER A 24 -7.00 -18.11 -4.19
CA SER A 24 -6.79 -19.55 -4.00
C SER A 24 -6.13 -20.12 -5.25
N ILE A 25 -5.10 -20.94 -5.04
CA ILE A 25 -4.62 -21.85 -6.07
C ILE A 25 -5.73 -22.90 -6.25
N GLN A 26 -6.41 -22.88 -7.39
CA GLN A 26 -7.22 -24.02 -7.83
C GLN A 26 -6.34 -24.80 -8.79
N GLU A 27 -5.85 -25.97 -8.38
CA GLU A 27 -5.19 -26.88 -9.32
C GLU A 27 -6.24 -27.36 -10.34
N LYS A 28 -6.15 -26.87 -11.57
CA LYS A 28 -6.85 -27.46 -12.72
C LYS A 28 -5.98 -28.57 -13.30
N ARG A 29 -6.17 -29.81 -12.86
CA ARG A 29 -5.72 -31.00 -13.61
C ARG A 29 -6.90 -31.59 -14.38
N GLY A 30 -7.05 -31.20 -15.65
CA GLY A 30 -8.07 -31.72 -16.58
C GLY A 30 -9.42 -30.98 -16.58
N ASN A 31 -10.45 -31.60 -17.17
CA ASN A 31 -11.81 -31.05 -17.32
C ASN A 31 -12.68 -31.14 -16.05
N ASN A 32 -12.16 -31.72 -14.97
CA ASN A 32 -12.89 -31.83 -13.70
C ASN A 32 -12.34 -30.79 -12.72
N ILE A 33 -13.24 -29.90 -12.28
CA ILE A 33 -13.00 -29.01 -11.13
C ILE A 33 -13.16 -29.89 -9.90
N PHE A 34 -12.08 -30.54 -9.46
CA PHE A 34 -12.06 -31.14 -8.13
C PHE A 34 -11.83 -30.03 -7.11
N SER A 35 -12.75 -29.87 -6.15
CA SER A 35 -12.39 -29.29 -4.86
C SER A 35 -11.32 -30.20 -4.26
N SER A 36 -10.14 -29.65 -4.04
CA SER A 36 -8.98 -30.34 -3.48
C SER A 36 -9.25 -30.78 -2.04
N ASP A 37 -9.94 -31.92 -1.85
CA ASP A 37 -10.13 -32.50 -0.52
C ASP A 37 -8.95 -33.38 -0.08
N ASP A 38 -8.03 -33.78 -0.99
CA ASP A 38 -6.97 -34.75 -0.68
C ASP A 38 -5.52 -34.23 -0.75
N SER A 39 -5.28 -32.94 -1.04
CA SER A 39 -3.96 -32.32 -0.88
C SER A 39 -4.06 -31.07 0.00
N LYS A 40 -3.65 -31.27 1.25
CA LYS A 40 -4.03 -30.56 2.46
C LYS A 40 -3.25 -29.26 2.72
N ASP A 41 -2.97 -28.46 1.69
CA ASP A 41 -2.32 -27.16 1.86
C ASP A 41 -3.28 -26.03 1.45
N PHE A 42 -4.22 -25.71 2.34
CA PHE A 42 -5.06 -24.53 2.20
C PHE A 42 -4.21 -23.27 2.38
N TYR A 43 -3.77 -22.68 1.27
CA TYR A 43 -3.09 -21.39 1.30
C TYR A 43 -4.07 -20.29 1.67
N ARG A 44 -3.78 -19.60 2.79
CA ARG A 44 -4.50 -18.40 3.23
C ARG A 44 -4.48 -17.35 2.12
N GLN A 45 -5.63 -16.73 1.85
CA GLN A 45 -5.79 -15.67 0.84
C GLN A 45 -5.86 -14.27 1.45
N ASP A 46 -6.30 -14.19 2.70
CA ASP A 46 -6.59 -12.92 3.36
C ASP A 46 -5.31 -12.24 3.80
N SER A 47 -5.17 -10.94 3.55
CA SER A 47 -4.05 -10.14 4.06
C SER A 47 -4.49 -9.29 5.24
N HIS A 48 -3.68 -9.21 6.28
CA HIS A 48 -3.98 -8.47 7.49
C HIS A 48 -3.20 -7.16 7.55
N VAL A 49 -3.83 -6.08 8.00
CA VAL A 49 -3.22 -4.76 8.07
C VAL A 49 -3.33 -4.21 9.49
N LEU A 50 -2.23 -3.69 10.01
CA LEU A 50 -2.18 -2.98 11.29
C LEU A 50 -1.81 -1.52 11.06
N LEU A 51 -2.64 -0.60 11.53
CA LEU A 51 -2.38 0.83 11.54
C LEU A 51 -2.01 1.25 12.97
N ILE A 52 -0.81 1.76 13.16
CA ILE A 52 -0.36 2.30 14.44
C ILE A 52 -0.17 3.79 14.28
N GLY A 53 -0.60 4.58 15.24
CA GLY A 53 -0.25 5.99 15.23
C GLY A 53 -0.82 6.77 16.38
N ASP A 54 -0.48 8.04 16.44
CA ASP A 54 -0.92 8.94 17.50
C ASP A 54 -2.46 9.14 17.43
N PRO A 55 -3.14 9.40 18.56
CA PRO A 55 -4.55 9.77 18.59
C PRO A 55 -4.85 10.98 17.69
N GLY A 56 -6.07 11.05 17.16
CA GLY A 56 -6.50 12.19 16.33
C GLY A 56 -6.18 12.09 14.84
N LEU A 57 -5.35 11.15 14.40
CA LEU A 57 -4.97 10.97 12.98
C LEU A 57 -6.04 10.26 12.10
N GLY A 58 -7.30 10.21 12.53
CA GLY A 58 -8.40 9.65 11.73
C GLY A 58 -8.46 8.13 11.59
N LYS A 59 -7.63 7.36 12.29
CA LYS A 59 -7.56 5.88 12.23
C LYS A 59 -8.94 5.20 12.38
N SER A 60 -9.67 5.53 13.44
CA SER A 60 -11.02 5.00 13.70
C SER A 60 -12.03 5.36 12.61
N GLN A 61 -11.93 6.56 12.04
CA GLN A 61 -12.80 7.00 10.93
C GLN A 61 -12.49 6.22 9.65
N MET A 62 -11.21 5.97 9.37
CA MET A 62 -10.79 5.13 8.26
C MET A 62 -11.35 3.71 8.40
N LEU A 63 -11.24 3.15 9.60
CA LEU A 63 -11.70 1.80 9.91
C LEU A 63 -13.24 1.66 9.82
N LYS A 64 -13.99 2.65 10.33
CA LYS A 64 -15.46 2.72 10.16
C LYS A 64 -15.86 2.82 8.69
N PHE A 65 -15.11 3.59 7.89
CA PHE A 65 -15.37 3.67 6.45
C PHE A 65 -15.12 2.32 5.74
N VAL A 66 -14.07 1.60 6.12
CA VAL A 66 -13.78 0.25 5.63
C VAL A 66 -14.93 -0.70 5.95
N ALA A 67 -15.41 -0.69 7.19
CA ALA A 67 -16.55 -1.49 7.59
C ALA A 67 -17.80 -1.13 6.78
N PHE A 68 -18.03 0.14 6.46
CA PHE A 68 -19.17 0.55 5.66
C PHE A 68 -19.12 0.05 4.20
N ILE A 69 -17.98 0.16 3.53
CA ILE A 69 -17.85 -0.18 2.10
C ILE A 69 -17.67 -1.67 1.81
N THR A 70 -17.28 -2.46 2.82
CA THR A 70 -16.90 -3.86 2.62
C THR A 70 -18.10 -4.79 2.83
N PRO A 71 -18.35 -5.78 1.95
CA PRO A 71 -19.33 -6.82 2.23
C PRO A 71 -18.90 -7.70 3.41
N ARG A 72 -19.86 -8.11 4.24
CA ARG A 72 -19.64 -8.98 5.42
C ARG A 72 -18.55 -8.47 6.36
N SER A 73 -18.58 -7.17 6.64
CA SER A 73 -17.71 -6.52 7.59
C SER A 73 -18.32 -6.49 8.99
N VAL A 74 -17.47 -6.59 10.00
CA VAL A 74 -17.84 -6.35 11.40
C VAL A 74 -16.85 -5.35 11.99
N TYR A 75 -17.36 -4.37 12.74
CA TYR A 75 -16.53 -3.42 13.48
C TYR A 75 -16.63 -3.71 14.97
N VAL A 76 -15.48 -3.85 15.62
CA VAL A 76 -15.36 -4.06 17.06
C VAL A 76 -14.33 -3.11 17.65
N THR A 77 -14.48 -2.82 18.95
CA THR A 77 -13.54 -2.00 19.71
C THR A 77 -12.94 -2.86 20.82
N GLY A 78 -11.63 -2.77 21.01
CA GLY A 78 -10.89 -3.66 21.88
C GLY A 78 -11.37 -3.66 23.33
N ASN A 79 -11.66 -2.48 23.89
CA ASN A 79 -12.17 -2.34 25.25
C ASN A 79 -13.59 -2.91 25.45
N ALA A 80 -14.40 -2.95 24.39
CA ALA A 80 -15.80 -3.37 24.47
C ALA A 80 -16.01 -4.86 24.14
N THR A 81 -14.97 -5.56 23.69
CA THR A 81 -15.11 -6.89 23.10
C THR A 81 -14.50 -7.96 24.00
N SER A 82 -15.33 -8.82 24.57
CA SER A 82 -14.88 -10.00 25.32
C SER A 82 -14.41 -11.11 24.36
N ASN A 83 -13.73 -12.13 24.90
CA ASN A 83 -13.38 -13.32 24.12
C ASN A 83 -14.60 -13.95 23.44
N ALA A 84 -15.73 -14.09 24.16
CA ALA A 84 -16.98 -14.60 23.59
C ALA A 84 -17.54 -13.72 22.47
N GLY A 85 -17.51 -12.39 22.64
CA GLY A 85 -17.97 -11.44 21.61
C GLY A 85 -17.07 -11.43 20.37
N LEU A 86 -15.81 -11.84 20.50
CA LEU A 86 -14.88 -11.96 19.37
C LEU A 86 -15.00 -13.33 18.68
N THR A 87 -15.06 -14.41 19.45
CA THR A 87 -15.06 -15.80 18.97
C THR A 87 -16.47 -16.37 18.95
N VAL A 88 -16.77 -17.37 19.77
CA VAL A 88 -18.05 -18.07 19.83
C VAL A 88 -18.34 -18.40 21.29
N SER A 89 -19.58 -18.19 21.72
CA SER A 89 -20.09 -18.65 23.01
C SER A 89 -21.05 -19.82 22.83
N VAL A 90 -21.09 -20.68 23.84
CA VAL A 90 -22.18 -21.66 24.01
C VAL A 90 -23.14 -21.09 25.05
N SER A 91 -24.37 -20.82 24.65
CA SER A 91 -25.48 -20.56 25.56
C SER A 91 -26.34 -21.82 25.69
N ARG A 92 -27.08 -21.94 26.79
CA ARG A 92 -28.10 -22.98 26.94
C ARG A 92 -29.45 -22.32 26.91
N ASP A 93 -30.30 -22.75 25.99
CA ASP A 93 -31.68 -22.33 25.97
C ASP A 93 -32.38 -22.87 27.22
N GLN A 94 -32.97 -21.98 28.01
CA GLN A 94 -33.63 -22.33 29.27
C GLN A 94 -34.94 -23.08 29.05
N SER A 95 -35.54 -22.94 27.86
CA SER A 95 -36.82 -23.57 27.54
C SER A 95 -36.67 -25.00 27.02
N SER A 96 -35.70 -25.25 26.13
CA SER A 96 -35.42 -26.57 25.57
C SER A 96 -34.33 -27.36 26.30
N GLY A 97 -33.46 -26.67 27.07
CA GLY A 97 -32.25 -27.27 27.65
C GLY A 97 -31.13 -27.51 26.62
N GLU A 98 -31.36 -27.17 25.34
CA GLU A 98 -30.39 -27.38 24.27
C GLU A 98 -29.26 -26.34 24.32
N SER A 99 -28.05 -26.77 23.95
CA SER A 99 -26.90 -25.87 23.85
C SER A 99 -26.88 -25.21 22.48
N THR A 100 -27.02 -23.88 22.44
CA THR A 100 -26.98 -23.06 21.23
C THR A 100 -25.63 -22.35 21.09
N LEU A 101 -25.18 -22.18 19.84
CA LEU A 101 -23.97 -21.45 19.53
C LEU A 101 -24.29 -19.99 19.19
N GLU A 102 -23.57 -19.08 19.82
CA GLU A 102 -23.62 -17.64 19.55
C GLU A 102 -22.33 -17.22 18.86
N ALA A 103 -22.43 -16.84 17.59
CA ALA A 103 -21.30 -16.40 16.79
C ALA A 103 -20.90 -14.95 17.14
N GLY A 104 -19.62 -14.77 17.45
CA GLY A 104 -18.98 -13.46 17.64
C GLY A 104 -18.42 -12.88 16.33
N ALA A 105 -17.72 -11.76 16.47
CA ALA A 105 -17.32 -10.91 15.36
C ALA A 105 -16.48 -11.61 14.28
N LEU A 106 -15.57 -12.51 14.67
CA LEU A 106 -14.70 -13.23 13.74
C LEU A 106 -15.49 -14.18 12.83
N ILE A 107 -16.43 -14.94 13.38
CA ILE A 107 -17.27 -15.86 12.58
C ILE A 107 -18.27 -15.07 11.72
N LEU A 108 -18.84 -13.98 12.25
CA LEU A 108 -19.76 -13.13 11.51
C LEU A 108 -19.11 -12.42 10.31
N SER A 109 -17.79 -12.27 10.32
CA SER A 109 -17.01 -11.65 9.24
C SER A 109 -16.37 -12.66 8.27
N ASP A 110 -16.76 -13.94 8.27
CA ASP A 110 -16.24 -14.93 7.33
C ASP A 110 -16.38 -14.48 5.85
N GLN A 111 -15.29 -14.61 5.09
CA GLN A 111 -15.08 -14.10 3.72
C GLN A 111 -15.12 -12.57 3.57
N GLY A 112 -15.13 -11.84 4.68
CA GLY A 112 -15.24 -10.39 4.75
C GLY A 112 -14.03 -9.75 5.42
N VAL A 113 -14.30 -8.76 6.28
CA VAL A 113 -13.27 -8.01 7.00
C VAL A 113 -13.71 -7.82 8.45
N CYS A 114 -12.82 -8.16 9.38
CA CYS A 114 -12.98 -7.84 10.79
C CYS A 114 -12.17 -6.58 11.10
N CYS A 115 -12.87 -5.50 11.37
CA CYS A 115 -12.31 -4.21 11.70
C CYS A 115 -12.17 -4.08 13.22
N ILE A 116 -10.95 -3.98 13.72
CA ILE A 116 -10.66 -3.91 15.17
C ILE A 116 -10.03 -2.56 15.53
N ASP A 117 -10.75 -1.75 16.30
CA ASP A 117 -10.22 -0.51 16.86
C ASP A 117 -9.65 -0.73 18.26
N GLU A 118 -8.71 0.12 18.68
CA GLU A 118 -8.02 0.01 19.98
C GLU A 118 -7.42 -1.40 20.22
N PHE A 119 -6.76 -1.95 19.21
CA PHE A 119 -6.19 -3.29 19.25
C PHE A 119 -5.16 -3.46 20.39
N ASP A 120 -4.49 -2.38 20.79
CA ASP A 120 -3.58 -2.37 21.95
C ASP A 120 -4.26 -2.74 23.28
N LYS A 121 -5.59 -2.74 23.34
CA LYS A 121 -6.39 -3.09 24.53
C LYS A 121 -6.86 -4.54 24.57
N MET A 122 -6.58 -5.37 23.54
CA MET A 122 -7.13 -6.73 23.39
C MET A 122 -6.20 -7.87 23.85
N GLN A 123 -5.40 -7.67 24.90
CA GLN A 123 -4.37 -8.63 25.28
C GLN A 123 -4.92 -10.02 25.66
N GLU A 124 -6.14 -10.09 26.20
CA GLU A 124 -6.76 -11.35 26.61
C GLU A 124 -7.29 -12.18 25.41
N GLN A 125 -7.54 -11.52 24.28
CA GLN A 125 -8.10 -12.09 23.06
C GLN A 125 -7.02 -12.50 22.04
N HIS A 126 -5.76 -12.21 22.35
CA HIS A 126 -4.61 -12.48 21.51
C HIS A 126 -4.48 -13.96 21.07
N GLN A 127 -4.82 -14.91 21.95
CA GLN A 127 -4.76 -16.34 21.60
C GLN A 127 -5.78 -16.71 20.52
N SER A 128 -7.02 -16.28 20.69
CA SER A 128 -8.09 -16.44 19.72
C SER A 128 -7.76 -15.81 18.36
N LEU A 129 -7.14 -14.62 18.37
CA LEU A 129 -6.68 -13.94 17.16
C LEU A 129 -5.54 -14.69 16.47
N LEU A 130 -4.59 -15.25 17.23
CA LEU A 130 -3.48 -16.03 16.65
C LEU A 130 -3.96 -17.29 15.95
N GLU A 131 -5.00 -17.95 16.49
CA GLU A 131 -5.67 -19.08 15.85
C GLU A 131 -6.35 -18.63 14.56
N ALA A 132 -7.22 -17.62 14.63
CA ALA A 132 -7.98 -17.14 13.48
C ALA A 132 -7.08 -16.63 12.34
N MET A 133 -6.01 -15.88 12.65
CA MET A 133 -5.09 -15.33 11.64
C MET A 133 -4.23 -16.39 10.95
N GLU A 134 -3.97 -17.53 11.61
CA GLU A 134 -3.11 -18.59 11.05
C GLU A 134 -3.92 -19.70 10.40
N GLN A 135 -4.91 -20.22 11.12
CA GLN A 135 -5.66 -21.42 10.72
C GLN A 135 -6.95 -21.06 9.97
N GLN A 136 -7.36 -19.78 9.98
CA GLN A 136 -8.64 -19.33 9.44
C GLN A 136 -9.84 -20.11 10.03
N THR A 137 -9.70 -20.51 11.29
CA THR A 137 -10.72 -21.23 12.07
C THR A 137 -10.73 -20.74 13.51
N VAL A 138 -11.84 -20.99 14.19
CA VAL A 138 -12.01 -20.79 15.64
C VAL A 138 -12.53 -22.09 16.23
N SER A 139 -11.75 -22.66 17.15
CA SER A 139 -12.06 -23.93 17.80
C SER A 139 -12.72 -23.70 19.15
N LEU A 140 -13.79 -24.44 19.41
CA LEU A 140 -14.57 -24.35 20.64
C LEU A 140 -14.71 -25.74 21.25
N ALA A 141 -14.33 -25.85 22.53
CA ALA A 141 -14.49 -27.04 23.35
C ALA A 141 -15.10 -26.62 24.71
N LYS A 142 -16.43 -26.51 24.78
CA LYS A 142 -17.13 -26.04 25.99
C LYS A 142 -18.50 -26.67 26.13
N SER A 143 -18.92 -26.96 27.36
CA SER A 143 -20.25 -27.46 27.69
C SER A 143 -20.66 -28.74 26.93
N GLY A 144 -19.69 -29.60 26.61
CA GLY A 144 -19.91 -30.82 25.81
C GLY A 144 -19.98 -30.59 24.30
N VAL A 145 -19.86 -29.35 23.83
CA VAL A 145 -19.79 -29.01 22.41
C VAL A 145 -18.32 -28.89 21.99
N LEU A 146 -17.93 -29.69 21.01
CA LEU A 146 -16.63 -29.64 20.36
C LEU A 146 -16.84 -29.34 18.87
N CYS A 147 -16.49 -28.15 18.43
CA CYS A 147 -16.61 -27.75 17.02
C CYS A 147 -15.50 -26.81 16.59
N SER A 148 -15.19 -26.79 15.29
CA SER A 148 -14.32 -25.79 14.67
C SER A 148 -15.13 -25.04 13.62
N LEU A 149 -15.17 -23.72 13.74
CA LEU A 149 -15.91 -22.82 12.87
C LEU A 149 -14.95 -22.10 11.93
N GLN A 150 -15.30 -22.00 10.65
CA GLN A 150 -14.49 -21.28 9.66
C GLN A 150 -14.52 -19.76 9.92
N CYS A 151 -13.35 -19.14 9.75
CA CYS A 151 -13.10 -17.73 9.97
C CYS A 151 -12.10 -17.21 8.93
N ARG A 152 -12.49 -17.16 7.66
CA ARG A 152 -11.68 -16.65 6.55
C ARG A 152 -11.87 -15.15 6.40
N THR A 153 -11.42 -14.39 7.39
CA THR A 153 -11.58 -12.94 7.42
C THR A 153 -10.23 -12.23 7.35
N SER A 154 -10.17 -11.14 6.58
CA SER A 154 -9.07 -10.18 6.71
C SER A 154 -9.24 -9.35 7.99
N ILE A 155 -8.22 -9.31 8.83
CA ILE A 155 -8.18 -8.41 9.99
C ILE A 155 -7.54 -7.09 9.59
N ILE A 156 -8.27 -5.99 9.82
CA ILE A 156 -7.74 -4.63 9.69
C ILE A 156 -7.86 -3.99 11.07
N ALA A 157 -6.72 -3.72 11.69
CA ALA A 157 -6.63 -3.29 13.07
C ALA A 157 -6.02 -1.89 13.19
N CYS A 158 -6.49 -1.13 14.17
CA CYS A 158 -5.91 0.15 14.58
C CYS A 158 -5.41 0.04 16.02
N ALA A 159 -4.19 0.49 16.28
CA ALA A 159 -3.60 0.54 17.61
C ALA A 159 -3.02 1.92 17.90
N ASN A 160 -2.97 2.28 19.18
CA ASN A 160 -2.29 3.47 19.64
C ASN A 160 -0.97 3.11 20.36
N PRO A 161 0.07 3.95 20.24
CA PRO A 161 1.31 3.76 20.99
C PRO A 161 1.07 3.95 22.50
N ILE A 162 1.93 3.32 23.30
CA ILE A 162 1.94 3.43 24.75
C ILE A 162 2.18 4.90 25.14
N GLY A 163 1.31 5.45 25.99
CA GLY A 163 1.39 6.85 26.40
C GLY A 163 0.81 7.84 25.39
N GLY A 164 0.21 7.37 24.29
CA GLY A 164 -0.52 8.20 23.34
C GLY A 164 0.37 8.91 22.30
N HIS A 165 1.68 8.76 22.36
CA HIS A 165 2.60 9.30 21.36
C HIS A 165 3.69 8.29 21.01
N TYR A 166 3.99 8.15 19.72
CA TYR A 166 5.04 7.25 19.25
C TYR A 166 6.43 7.82 19.58
N ASN A 167 7.22 7.08 20.36
CA ASN A 167 8.58 7.46 20.70
C ASN A 167 9.58 6.86 19.69
N LYS A 168 10.18 7.73 18.89
CA LYS A 168 11.19 7.37 17.88
C LYS A 168 12.45 6.71 18.42
N GLN A 169 12.79 6.95 19.70
CA GLN A 169 13.96 6.35 20.34
C GLN A 169 13.72 4.88 20.72
N LYS A 170 12.46 4.44 20.73
CA LYS A 170 12.07 3.09 21.11
C LYS A 170 11.73 2.27 19.87
N SER A 171 11.99 0.97 19.95
CA SER A 171 11.54 0.04 18.92
C SER A 171 10.01 0.02 18.82
N ILE A 172 9.47 -0.42 17.68
CA ILE A 172 8.02 -0.60 17.47
C ILE A 172 7.41 -1.48 18.59
N LYS A 173 8.15 -2.53 18.97
CA LYS A 173 7.77 -3.46 20.04
C LYS A 173 7.65 -2.77 21.39
N GLU A 174 8.52 -1.82 21.69
CA GLU A 174 8.49 -1.07 22.96
C GLU A 174 7.47 0.07 22.92
N ASN A 175 7.12 0.55 21.73
CA ASN A 175 6.09 1.55 21.54
C ASN A 175 4.67 0.98 21.66
N ILE A 176 4.48 -0.34 21.51
CA ILE A 176 3.14 -0.92 21.38
C ILE A 176 2.99 -2.15 22.27
N LYS A 177 1.84 -2.27 22.94
CA LYS A 177 1.53 -3.39 23.83
C LYS A 177 1.04 -4.65 23.08
N ILE A 178 1.78 -5.10 22.06
CA ILE A 178 1.45 -6.29 21.23
C ILE A 178 2.66 -7.23 21.18
N SER A 179 2.41 -8.55 21.16
CA SER A 179 3.47 -9.56 21.08
C SER A 179 4.04 -9.70 19.67
N ASN A 180 5.31 -10.12 19.57
CA ASN A 180 5.95 -10.41 18.27
C ASN A 180 5.21 -11.47 17.46
N ALA A 181 4.61 -12.44 18.15
CA ALA A 181 3.81 -13.49 17.51
C ALA A 181 2.68 -12.88 16.68
N ILE A 182 1.95 -11.91 17.25
CA ILE A 182 0.84 -11.23 16.56
C ILE A 182 1.34 -10.25 15.51
N LEU A 183 2.35 -9.43 15.83
CA LEU A 183 2.92 -8.48 14.87
C LEU A 183 3.38 -9.20 13.59
N SER A 184 4.01 -10.37 13.72
CA SER A 184 4.46 -11.17 12.58
C SER A 184 3.35 -11.76 11.69
N ARG A 185 2.08 -11.67 12.13
CA ARG A 185 0.90 -12.18 11.41
C ARG A 185 0.18 -11.11 10.61
N PHE A 186 0.53 -9.84 10.84
CA PHE A 186 0.14 -8.75 9.96
C PHE A 186 1.03 -8.75 8.72
N ASP A 187 0.38 -8.64 7.57
CA ASP A 187 1.05 -8.56 6.27
C ASP A 187 1.65 -7.17 6.05
N LEU A 188 0.92 -6.13 6.46
CA LEU A 188 1.34 -4.74 6.38
C LEU A 188 1.15 -4.08 7.74
N VAL A 189 2.17 -3.36 8.19
CA VAL A 189 2.13 -2.57 9.43
C VAL A 189 2.44 -1.13 9.04
N PHE A 190 1.50 -0.20 9.18
CA PHE A 190 1.73 1.21 8.85
C PHE A 190 1.89 2.03 10.11
N LEU A 191 2.86 2.94 10.10
CA LEU A 191 2.99 3.99 11.12
C LEU A 191 2.38 5.30 10.61
N MET A 192 1.53 5.90 11.44
CA MET A 192 0.95 7.22 11.26
C MET A 192 1.49 8.11 12.37
N LEU A 193 2.49 8.94 12.02
CA LEU A 193 3.13 9.83 12.97
C LEU A 193 2.59 11.26 12.80
N ASP A 194 2.26 11.91 13.90
CA ASP A 194 1.93 13.33 13.89
C ASP A 194 3.22 14.15 13.74
N LYS A 195 3.48 14.65 12.53
CA LYS A 195 4.64 15.48 12.21
C LYS A 195 4.11 16.83 11.69
N ALA A 196 4.37 17.90 12.44
CA ALA A 196 4.03 19.26 12.03
C ALA A 196 4.70 19.60 10.70
N ASP A 197 3.91 19.91 9.68
CA ASP A 197 4.38 20.20 8.33
C ASP A 197 3.44 21.23 7.69
N ASN A 198 3.93 22.47 7.57
CA ASN A 198 3.17 23.59 7.04
C ASN A 198 2.49 23.30 5.70
N GLU A 199 3.13 22.57 4.79
CA GLU A 199 2.56 22.28 3.48
C GLU A 199 1.42 21.27 3.58
N ARG A 200 1.63 20.20 4.36
CA ARG A 200 0.60 19.17 4.61
C ARG A 200 -0.57 19.74 5.40
N ASP A 201 -0.30 20.52 6.43
CA ASP A 201 -1.30 21.14 7.29
C ASP A 201 -2.16 22.15 6.52
N THR A 202 -1.55 22.90 5.60
CA THR A 202 -2.27 23.79 4.68
C THR A 202 -3.20 23.00 3.76
N LYS A 203 -2.76 21.85 3.23
CA LYS A 203 -3.58 21.01 2.35
C LYS A 203 -4.70 20.31 3.13
N LEU A 204 -4.40 19.79 4.31
CA LEU A 204 -5.35 19.15 5.22
C LEU A 204 -6.44 20.12 5.67
N SER A 205 -6.06 21.31 6.14
CA SER A 205 -7.02 22.34 6.58
C SER A 205 -7.96 22.76 5.45
N LYS A 206 -7.43 23.02 4.24
CA LYS A 206 -8.25 23.29 3.04
C LYS A 206 -9.25 22.18 2.76
N HIS A 207 -8.82 20.92 2.86
CA HIS A 207 -9.68 19.76 2.65
C HIS A 207 -10.82 19.70 3.68
N ILE A 208 -10.51 19.87 4.97
CA ILE A 208 -11.49 19.87 6.05
C ILE A 208 -12.51 21.01 5.85
N MET A 209 -12.04 22.23 5.54
CA MET A 209 -12.91 23.37 5.28
C MET A 209 -13.85 23.13 4.08
N LYS A 210 -13.33 22.51 3.00
CA LYS A 210 -14.14 22.15 1.81
C LYS A 210 -15.26 21.17 2.18
N LEU A 211 -14.97 20.16 3.00
CA LEU A 211 -15.96 19.19 3.47
C LEU A 211 -17.06 19.86 4.31
N HIS A 212 -16.70 20.73 5.24
CA HIS A 212 -17.67 21.45 6.07
C HIS A 212 -18.58 22.37 5.25
N ASN A 213 -18.02 23.12 4.29
CA ASN A 213 -18.80 23.99 3.42
C ASN A 213 -19.81 23.20 2.57
N ASN A 214 -19.41 22.04 2.06
CA ASN A 214 -20.30 21.17 1.28
C ASN A 214 -21.47 20.64 2.13
N LEU A 215 -21.21 20.25 3.39
CA LEU A 215 -22.27 19.81 4.32
C LEU A 215 -23.25 20.93 4.66
N GLN A 216 -22.77 22.15 4.87
CA GLN A 216 -23.65 23.30 5.12
C GLN A 216 -24.53 23.64 3.90
N ASN A 217 -23.98 23.51 2.69
CA ASN A 217 -24.73 23.75 1.46
C ASN A 217 -25.82 22.69 1.24
N LEU A 218 -25.55 21.42 1.54
CA LEU A 218 -26.56 20.35 1.51
C LEU A 218 -27.69 20.60 2.53
N GLY A 219 -27.36 21.11 3.73
CA GLY A 219 -28.35 21.49 4.75
C GLY A 219 -29.26 22.65 4.32
N LYS A 220 -28.72 23.64 3.61
CA LYS A 220 -29.49 24.80 3.10
C LYS A 220 -30.41 24.43 1.93
N VAL A 221 -30.02 23.48 1.07
CA VAL A 221 -30.87 22.99 -0.03
C VAL A 221 -32.12 22.28 0.49
N ASN A 222 -31.99 21.50 1.57
CA ASN A 222 -33.13 20.80 2.18
C ASN A 222 -34.12 21.75 2.89
N GLN A 223 -33.64 22.87 3.44
CA GLN A 223 -34.54 23.90 4.01
C GLN A 223 -35.34 24.61 2.90
N ASN A 224 -34.73 24.90 1.75
CA ASN A 224 -35.44 25.55 0.64
C ASN A 224 -36.50 24.64 -0.04
N GLN A 225 -36.36 23.31 0.03
CA GLN A 225 -37.41 22.38 -0.42
C GLN A 225 -38.60 22.34 0.57
N HIS A 226 -38.35 22.46 1.88
CA HIS A 226 -39.42 22.53 2.87
C HIS A 226 -40.23 23.84 2.81
N LEU A 227 -39.64 24.97 2.38
CA LEU A 227 -40.39 26.20 2.14
C LEU A 227 -41.19 26.20 0.83
N LYS A 228 -40.77 25.42 -0.19
CA LYS A 228 -41.54 25.30 -1.45
C LYS A 228 -42.75 24.37 -1.33
N ASN A 229 -42.69 23.34 -0.49
CA ASN A 229 -43.82 22.40 -0.30
C ASN A 229 -44.97 22.95 0.56
N LYS A 230 -44.87 24.16 1.14
CA LYS A 230 -45.97 24.81 1.86
C LYS A 230 -46.92 25.63 0.98
N ASN A 231 -46.56 25.90 -0.28
CA ASN A 231 -47.36 26.74 -1.18
C ASN A 231 -48.13 25.94 -2.26
N THR A 232 -48.27 24.63 -2.11
CA THR A 232 -48.91 23.79 -3.15
C THR A 232 -49.83 22.73 -2.55
N TYR A 233 -50.68 23.15 -1.61
CA TYR A 233 -51.90 22.41 -1.26
C TYR A 233 -53.03 23.42 -1.19
N ASN A 234 -53.62 23.72 -2.34
CA ASN A 234 -55.03 24.06 -2.48
C ASN A 234 -55.39 24.00 -3.96
N GLN A 235 -56.42 23.20 -4.25
CA GLN A 235 -57.18 23.05 -5.50
C GLN A 235 -56.64 22.00 -6.50
N ASP A 236 -57.13 20.78 -6.34
CA ASP A 236 -57.38 19.83 -7.43
C ASP A 236 -58.87 19.47 -7.39
N GLU A 237 -59.64 19.86 -8.41
CA GLU A 237 -60.86 19.16 -8.82
C GLU A 237 -61.02 19.22 -10.36
N GLU A 238 -61.23 18.03 -10.92
CA GLU A 238 -62.02 17.69 -12.12
C GLU A 238 -61.48 17.75 -13.58
N THR A 239 -61.37 16.52 -14.13
CA THR A 239 -61.87 16.03 -15.45
C THR A 239 -61.13 16.28 -16.79
N GLY A 240 -60.56 15.18 -17.34
CA GLY A 240 -60.96 14.51 -18.60
C GLY A 240 -60.84 15.14 -20.02
N GLN A 241 -59.89 14.61 -20.82
CA GLN A 241 -59.89 14.38 -22.30
C GLN A 241 -59.86 15.62 -23.26
N ASN A 242 -59.18 15.73 -24.42
CA ASN A 242 -58.41 14.85 -25.32
C ASN A 242 -57.53 15.69 -26.31
N GLN A 243 -56.38 15.12 -26.73
CA GLN A 243 -55.65 15.19 -28.03
C GLN A 243 -55.10 16.50 -28.67
N GLN A 244 -53.78 16.43 -29.00
CA GLN A 244 -53.02 16.95 -30.19
C GLN A 244 -52.81 18.48 -30.37
N GLN A 245 -51.64 19.03 -30.76
CA GLN A 245 -50.27 18.54 -31.08
C GLN A 245 -49.31 19.78 -31.23
N VAL A 246 -47.98 19.55 -31.17
CA VAL A 246 -46.83 20.29 -31.80
C VAL A 246 -45.77 20.96 -30.87
N LYS A 247 -44.60 20.26 -30.76
CA LYS A 247 -43.15 20.65 -30.75
C LYS A 247 -42.57 21.48 -29.56
N ASP A 248 -41.36 21.24 -29.02
CA ASP A 248 -40.00 20.95 -29.57
C ASP A 248 -39.14 20.08 -28.57
N LEU A 249 -38.56 18.90 -28.90
CA LEU A 249 -37.23 18.51 -29.49
C LEU A 249 -36.26 17.90 -28.42
N PRO A 250 -35.20 17.08 -28.69
CA PRO A 250 -34.77 16.24 -29.84
C PRO A 250 -34.58 14.73 -29.45
N GLY A 251 -34.40 13.73 -30.32
CA GLY A 251 -34.01 13.70 -31.73
C GLY A 251 -32.85 12.74 -32.06
N TYR A 252 -32.20 12.08 -31.07
CA TYR A 252 -30.97 11.30 -31.32
C TYR A 252 -31.10 9.76 -31.27
N LEU A 253 -32.29 9.20 -31.08
CA LEU A 253 -32.46 7.75 -30.83
C LEU A 253 -33.20 6.97 -31.94
N ARG A 254 -33.31 7.49 -33.17
CA ARG A 254 -34.13 6.79 -34.18
C ARG A 254 -33.60 6.58 -35.60
N LYS A 255 -32.35 6.92 -35.92
CA LYS A 255 -31.75 6.49 -37.20
C LYS A 255 -30.25 6.26 -37.04
N LEU A 256 -29.83 5.00 -36.96
CA LEU A 256 -28.49 4.52 -37.36
C LEU A 256 -28.54 2.98 -37.50
N ASN A 257 -29.40 2.53 -38.42
CA ASN A 257 -29.28 1.22 -39.05
C ASN A 257 -29.56 1.45 -40.54
N GLN A 258 -28.54 1.93 -41.26
CA GLN A 258 -28.40 1.93 -42.72
C GLN A 258 -27.07 2.59 -43.10
N GLU A 259 -26.08 1.71 -43.33
CA GLU A 259 -25.06 1.73 -44.39
C GLU A 259 -23.93 2.79 -44.51
N THR A 260 -22.71 2.22 -44.64
CA THR A 260 -21.43 2.71 -45.24
C THR A 260 -20.56 3.70 -44.44
N PRO A 261 -19.26 3.90 -44.78
CA PRO A 261 -18.15 2.98 -45.05
C PRO A 261 -16.97 3.26 -44.08
N SER A 262 -17.23 3.48 -42.80
CA SER A 262 -16.20 3.91 -41.83
C SER A 262 -15.49 2.77 -41.09
N LYS A 263 -15.97 1.52 -41.25
CA LYS A 263 -15.40 0.35 -40.57
C LYS A 263 -14.10 -0.16 -41.19
N ASN A 264 -13.78 0.19 -42.43
CA ASN A 264 -12.54 -0.25 -43.07
C ASN A 264 -11.30 0.55 -42.62
N ARG A 265 -11.45 1.78 -42.11
CA ARG A 265 -10.31 2.56 -41.60
C ARG A 265 -9.86 2.09 -40.22
N ILE A 266 -10.79 1.81 -39.32
CA ILE A 266 -10.48 1.34 -37.97
C ILE A 266 -9.90 -0.08 -38.01
N VAL A 267 -10.42 -0.94 -38.90
CA VAL A 267 -9.88 -2.29 -39.09
C VAL A 267 -8.52 -2.23 -39.79
N GLN A 268 -8.30 -1.34 -40.78
CA GLN A 268 -6.97 -1.15 -41.37
C GLN A 268 -5.95 -0.53 -40.40
N ASP A 269 -6.37 0.40 -39.53
CA ASP A 269 -5.49 0.96 -38.50
C ASP A 269 -5.15 -0.08 -37.43
N MET A 270 -6.08 -0.98 -37.08
CA MET A 270 -5.79 -2.12 -36.20
C MET A 270 -4.86 -3.14 -36.86
N ILE A 271 -5.04 -3.44 -38.16
CA ILE A 271 -4.15 -4.35 -38.90
C ILE A 271 -2.75 -3.75 -39.01
N ASN A 272 -2.62 -2.46 -39.35
CA ASN A 272 -1.34 -1.76 -39.40
C ASN A 272 -0.65 -1.66 -38.02
N GLN A 273 -1.43 -1.54 -36.93
CA GLN A 273 -0.89 -1.59 -35.57
C GLN A 273 -0.47 -3.01 -35.15
N LEU A 274 -1.15 -4.04 -35.63
CA LEU A 274 -0.80 -5.44 -35.38
C LEU A 274 0.43 -5.89 -36.19
N ASP A 275 0.58 -5.42 -37.44
CA ASP A 275 1.76 -5.69 -38.27
C ASP A 275 3.00 -4.93 -37.78
N LYS A 276 2.84 -3.72 -37.22
CA LYS A 276 3.93 -3.06 -36.46
C LYS A 276 4.37 -3.87 -35.25
N ARG A 277 3.43 -4.43 -34.47
CA ARG A 277 3.75 -5.26 -33.29
C ARG A 277 4.40 -6.60 -33.67
N LYS A 278 4.00 -7.21 -34.79
CA LYS A 278 4.66 -8.43 -35.30
C LYS A 278 6.09 -8.15 -35.79
N ASN A 279 6.33 -7.00 -36.44
CA ASN A 279 7.67 -6.60 -36.89
C ASN A 279 8.59 -6.17 -35.73
N GLU A 280 8.04 -5.66 -34.62
CA GLU A 280 8.79 -5.42 -33.38
C GLU A 280 9.12 -6.72 -32.63
N GLN A 281 8.22 -7.70 -32.62
CA GLN A 281 8.45 -9.01 -32.00
C GLN A 281 9.44 -9.89 -32.78
N GLN A 282 9.61 -9.68 -34.10
CA GLN A 282 10.60 -10.44 -34.90
C GLN A 282 12.06 -9.93 -34.77
N LYS A 283 12.32 -8.84 -34.02
CA LYS A 283 13.70 -8.35 -33.77
C LYS A 283 14.27 -8.68 -32.39
N GLN A 284 13.56 -9.41 -31.54
CA GLN A 284 14.07 -9.83 -30.22
C GLN A 284 14.16 -11.35 -30.09
N ASN A 285 14.92 -11.97 -30.99
CA ASN A 285 15.54 -13.26 -30.66
C ASN A 285 16.90 -13.00 -30.03
N GLY A 286 17.00 -13.25 -28.72
CA GLY A 286 18.26 -13.54 -28.03
C GLY A 286 19.16 -12.34 -27.70
N LYS A 287 18.72 -11.47 -26.77
CA LYS A 287 19.63 -10.78 -25.83
C LYS A 287 18.85 -10.23 -24.65
N PHE A 288 19.18 -10.70 -23.44
CA PHE A 288 18.71 -10.16 -22.17
C PHE A 288 19.08 -8.68 -22.07
N ASP A 289 18.10 -7.81 -21.85
CA ASP A 289 18.29 -6.37 -21.69
C ASP A 289 18.65 -6.08 -20.22
N LEU A 290 19.91 -5.74 -19.97
CA LEU A 290 20.45 -5.41 -18.64
C LEU A 290 20.03 -4.02 -18.13
N ASN A 291 19.21 -3.27 -18.88
CA ASN A 291 18.83 -1.88 -18.58
C ASN A 291 17.53 -1.72 -17.76
N TYR A 292 17.21 -2.66 -16.86
CA TYR A 292 16.01 -2.55 -16.00
C TYR A 292 16.02 -1.27 -15.10
N LEU A 293 17.18 -0.64 -14.92
CA LEU A 293 17.43 0.43 -13.96
C LEU A 293 17.37 1.86 -14.52
N ASP A 294 17.15 2.01 -15.82
CA ASP A 294 17.15 3.31 -16.52
C ASP A 294 15.78 3.98 -16.65
N ARG A 295 14.70 3.31 -16.19
CA ARG A 295 13.41 4.00 -16.07
C ARG A 295 13.48 4.96 -14.88
N GLN A 296 13.10 6.22 -15.08
CA GLN A 296 12.83 7.17 -13.99
C GLN A 296 11.95 6.49 -12.94
N TYR A 297 12.56 6.04 -11.83
CA TYR A 297 11.85 5.40 -10.74
C TYR A 297 10.98 6.46 -10.05
N VAL A 298 9.67 6.33 -10.19
CA VAL A 298 8.67 7.15 -9.50
C VAL A 298 8.08 6.27 -8.42
N SER A 299 8.24 6.66 -7.14
CA SER A 299 7.68 5.92 -6.00
C SER A 299 6.19 5.64 -6.21
N PHE A 300 5.71 4.47 -5.80
CA PHE A 300 4.27 4.16 -5.81
C PHE A 300 3.41 5.25 -5.14
N SER A 301 3.92 5.88 -4.08
CA SER A 301 3.26 7.02 -3.41
C SER A 301 3.07 8.22 -4.36
N ASP A 302 4.10 8.55 -5.15
CA ASP A 302 4.06 9.63 -6.13
C ASP A 302 3.15 9.30 -7.33
N LYS A 303 3.13 8.04 -7.74
CA LYS A 303 2.20 7.55 -8.78
C LYS A 303 0.75 7.73 -8.32
N LEU A 304 0.45 7.34 -7.08
CA LEU A 304 -0.90 7.46 -6.50
C LEU A 304 -1.29 8.92 -6.32
N SER A 305 -0.44 9.75 -5.74
CA SER A 305 -0.75 11.16 -5.48
C SER A 305 -1.04 11.94 -6.77
N LYS A 306 -0.25 11.71 -7.84
CA LYS A 306 -0.51 12.31 -9.17
C LYS A 306 -1.82 11.84 -9.78
N LYS A 307 -2.16 10.54 -9.64
CA LYS A 307 -3.44 10.02 -10.15
C LYS A 307 -4.63 10.60 -9.38
N CYS A 308 -4.52 10.72 -8.06
CA CYS A 308 -5.58 11.26 -7.20
C CYS A 308 -5.84 12.76 -7.44
N GLN A 309 -4.84 13.54 -7.85
CA GLN A 309 -5.02 14.97 -8.18
C GLN A 309 -5.96 15.22 -9.36
N ASN A 310 -6.15 14.24 -10.24
CA ASN A 310 -6.96 14.37 -11.46
C ASN A 310 -8.38 13.78 -11.33
N VAL A 311 -8.79 13.36 -10.13
CA VAL A 311 -10.08 12.70 -9.90
C VAL A 311 -10.93 13.51 -8.92
N ASP A 312 -11.81 14.35 -9.45
CA ASP A 312 -12.75 15.14 -8.64
C ASP A 312 -14.02 14.37 -8.23
N GLN A 313 -14.27 13.20 -8.82
CA GLN A 313 -15.51 12.46 -8.63
C GLN A 313 -15.43 11.50 -7.44
N ILE A 314 -16.23 11.77 -6.41
CA ILE A 314 -16.46 10.83 -5.32
C ILE A 314 -17.36 9.70 -5.83
N LEU A 315 -16.86 8.47 -5.78
CA LEU A 315 -17.63 7.28 -6.13
C LEU A 315 -18.61 6.94 -5.00
N ASP A 316 -19.82 6.52 -5.39
CA ASP A 316 -20.81 6.00 -4.45
C ASP A 316 -20.25 4.75 -3.73
N PRO A 317 -20.23 4.74 -2.38
CA PRO A 317 -19.86 3.59 -1.58
C PRO A 317 -20.52 2.26 -2.00
N LEU A 318 -21.78 2.30 -2.46
CA LEU A 318 -22.49 1.10 -2.91
C LEU A 318 -21.92 0.52 -4.21
N ILE A 319 -21.44 1.38 -5.12
CA ILE A 319 -20.77 0.95 -6.34
C ILE A 319 -19.44 0.28 -5.99
N ILE A 320 -18.68 0.88 -5.08
CA ILE A 320 -17.41 0.31 -4.58
C ILE A 320 -17.64 -1.08 -3.99
N ARG A 321 -18.66 -1.22 -3.13
CA ARG A 321 -19.03 -2.50 -2.51
C ARG A 321 -19.39 -3.57 -3.54
N LYS A 322 -20.20 -3.22 -4.55
CA LYS A 322 -20.57 -4.13 -5.65
C LYS A 322 -19.34 -4.53 -6.48
N TYR A 323 -18.49 -3.57 -6.80
CA TYR A 323 -17.25 -3.79 -7.55
C TYR A 323 -16.30 -4.76 -6.82
N MET A 324 -16.06 -4.52 -5.52
CA MET A 324 -15.25 -5.41 -4.68
C MET A 324 -15.82 -6.83 -4.64
N SER A 325 -17.14 -6.96 -4.50
CA SER A 325 -17.82 -8.26 -4.48
C SER A 325 -17.65 -9.00 -5.82
N TYR A 326 -17.75 -8.27 -6.94
CA TYR A 326 -17.55 -8.83 -8.27
C TYR A 326 -16.10 -9.30 -8.48
N ALA A 327 -15.11 -8.45 -8.16
CA ALA A 327 -13.70 -8.77 -8.30
C ALA A 327 -13.31 -10.01 -7.48
N LYS A 328 -13.75 -10.10 -6.21
CA LYS A 328 -13.51 -11.26 -5.35
C LYS A 328 -14.09 -12.56 -5.89
N LYS A 329 -15.27 -12.49 -6.50
CA LYS A 329 -16.01 -13.67 -6.97
C LYS A 329 -15.47 -14.21 -8.29
N HIS A 330 -15.12 -13.31 -9.23
CA HIS A 330 -14.91 -13.69 -10.63
C HIS A 330 -13.44 -13.72 -11.07
N ILE A 331 -12.53 -13.10 -10.32
CA ILE A 331 -11.15 -12.89 -10.78
C ILE A 331 -10.18 -13.64 -9.88
N ARG A 332 -9.33 -14.47 -10.51
CA ARG A 332 -8.36 -15.36 -9.85
C ARG A 332 -6.99 -15.24 -10.53
N PRO A 333 -6.24 -14.15 -10.27
CA PRO A 333 -4.98 -13.92 -10.96
C PRO A 333 -3.92 -14.98 -10.62
N THR A 334 -3.21 -15.41 -11.66
CA THR A 334 -2.01 -16.26 -11.56
C THR A 334 -0.75 -15.40 -11.63
N LEU A 335 0.31 -15.83 -10.96
CA LEU A 335 1.58 -15.12 -10.93
C LEU A 335 2.36 -15.37 -12.23
N SER A 336 2.81 -14.32 -12.91
CA SER A 336 3.73 -14.47 -14.06
C SER A 336 5.16 -14.79 -13.59
N SER A 337 5.99 -15.33 -14.49
CA SER A 337 7.40 -15.63 -14.21
C SER A 337 8.18 -14.39 -13.78
N GLU A 338 7.95 -13.27 -14.47
CA GLU A 338 8.63 -11.99 -14.25
C GLU A 338 8.27 -11.42 -12.87
N ALA A 339 6.97 -11.45 -12.53
CA ALA A 339 6.50 -11.01 -11.22
C ALA A 339 7.08 -11.88 -10.09
N ALA A 340 7.12 -13.21 -10.28
CA ALA A 340 7.69 -14.13 -9.30
C ALA A 340 9.18 -13.84 -9.03
N ASP A 341 9.95 -13.55 -10.07
CA ASP A 341 11.37 -13.21 -9.95
C ASP A 341 11.60 -11.92 -9.16
N VAL A 342 10.79 -10.88 -9.40
CA VAL A 342 10.87 -9.62 -8.65
C VAL A 342 10.59 -9.85 -7.16
N LEU A 343 9.50 -10.54 -6.83
CA LEU A 343 9.13 -10.80 -5.43
C LEU A 343 10.17 -11.67 -4.71
N LYS A 344 10.71 -12.69 -5.40
CA LYS A 344 11.77 -13.56 -4.86
C LYS A 344 13.05 -12.78 -4.59
N LYS A 345 13.50 -11.96 -5.54
CA LYS A 345 14.70 -11.12 -5.38
C LYS A 345 14.54 -10.19 -4.18
N PHE A 346 13.42 -9.48 -4.08
CA PHE A 346 13.14 -8.59 -2.97
C PHE A 346 13.12 -9.32 -1.61
N TYR A 347 12.49 -10.49 -1.52
CA TYR A 347 12.46 -11.30 -0.30
C TYR A 347 13.87 -11.73 0.17
N ILE A 348 14.74 -12.15 -0.76
CA ILE A 348 16.12 -12.53 -0.42
C ILE A 348 16.88 -11.31 0.12
N THR A 349 16.81 -10.17 -0.57
CA THR A 349 17.43 -8.91 -0.14
C THR A 349 16.93 -8.46 1.24
N LEU A 350 15.62 -8.58 1.48
CA LEU A 350 15.03 -8.30 2.79
C LEU A 350 15.65 -9.18 3.90
N ARG A 351 15.85 -10.47 3.62
CA ARG A 351 16.39 -11.43 4.58
C ARG A 351 17.88 -11.19 4.88
N GLU A 352 18.68 -10.87 3.87
CA GLU A 352 20.10 -10.54 4.02
C GLU A 352 20.31 -9.31 4.92
N ASN A 353 19.47 -8.29 4.74
CA ASN A 353 19.56 -7.03 5.48
C ASN A 353 19.07 -7.12 6.94
N ASN A 354 18.31 -8.15 7.32
CA ASN A 354 17.74 -8.31 8.67
C ASN A 354 18.68 -8.95 9.70
N SER A 355 19.99 -8.74 9.56
CA SER A 355 21.01 -9.29 10.46
C SER A 355 21.07 -8.61 11.85
N SER A 356 20.27 -7.57 12.11
CA SER A 356 20.22 -6.85 13.38
C SER A 356 19.16 -7.42 14.33
N SER A 357 19.55 -7.69 15.58
CA SER A 357 18.73 -8.27 16.66
C SER A 357 17.51 -7.45 17.12
N SER A 358 17.38 -6.20 16.66
CA SER A 358 16.30 -5.27 17.02
C SER A 358 15.12 -5.25 16.04
N SER A 359 15.23 -5.90 14.88
CA SER A 359 14.19 -5.90 13.84
C SER A 359 13.26 -7.11 13.94
N MET A 360 12.04 -6.97 13.41
CA MET A 360 11.10 -8.10 13.29
C MET A 360 11.70 -9.17 12.38
N PRO A 361 11.72 -10.45 12.78
CA PRO A 361 12.31 -11.51 11.96
C PRO A 361 11.55 -11.65 10.62
N ILE A 362 12.29 -11.62 9.52
CA ILE A 362 11.74 -11.88 8.19
C ILE A 362 11.66 -13.39 7.95
N THR A 363 10.42 -13.87 7.76
CA THR A 363 10.09 -15.29 7.58
C THR A 363 9.48 -15.52 6.20
N ALA A 364 9.32 -16.79 5.81
CA ALA A 364 8.64 -17.16 4.56
C ALA A 364 7.23 -16.54 4.42
N ARG A 365 6.57 -16.23 5.55
CA ARG A 365 5.27 -15.51 5.57
C ARG A 365 5.32 -14.18 4.83
N GLN A 366 6.47 -13.50 4.84
CA GLN A 366 6.60 -12.22 4.12
C GLN A 366 6.56 -12.41 2.61
N LEU A 367 7.13 -13.50 2.10
CA LEU A 367 7.00 -13.86 0.69
C LEU A 367 5.54 -14.20 0.34
N GLU A 368 4.85 -14.93 1.21
CA GLU A 368 3.42 -15.21 1.04
C GLU A 368 2.56 -13.94 1.08
N SER A 369 2.88 -12.98 1.95
CA SER A 369 2.23 -11.66 1.99
C SER A 369 2.42 -10.90 0.69
N LEU A 370 3.64 -10.87 0.15
CA LEU A 370 3.95 -10.24 -1.14
C LEU A 370 3.12 -10.84 -2.28
N ILE A 371 3.04 -12.17 -2.35
CA ILE A 371 2.26 -12.88 -3.38
C ILE A 371 0.77 -12.53 -3.26
N ARG A 372 0.20 -12.58 -2.04
CA ARG A 372 -1.21 -12.24 -1.79
C ARG A 372 -1.54 -10.80 -2.19
N LEU A 373 -0.68 -9.85 -1.83
CA LEU A 373 -0.86 -8.44 -2.16
C LEU A 373 -0.74 -8.20 -3.67
N ALA A 374 0.20 -8.85 -4.36
CA ALA A 374 0.37 -8.73 -5.81
C ALA A 374 -0.83 -9.32 -6.58
N GLN A 375 -1.35 -10.45 -6.11
CA GLN A 375 -2.61 -11.01 -6.61
C GLN A 375 -3.78 -10.06 -6.37
N ALA A 376 -3.90 -9.48 -5.17
CA ALA A 376 -4.95 -8.50 -4.87
C ALA A 376 -4.87 -7.27 -5.79
N ARG A 377 -3.64 -6.82 -6.12
CA ARG A 377 -3.37 -5.67 -6.99
C ARG A 377 -3.81 -5.91 -8.43
N ALA A 378 -3.58 -7.10 -8.98
CA ALA A 378 -4.11 -7.49 -10.29
C ALA A 378 -5.63 -7.69 -10.25
N LYS A 379 -6.14 -8.31 -9.17
CA LYS A 379 -7.56 -8.63 -8.99
C LYS A 379 -8.44 -7.38 -8.94
N ILE A 380 -7.99 -6.31 -8.27
CA ILE A 380 -8.76 -5.07 -8.21
C ILE A 380 -8.88 -4.38 -9.57
N GLU A 381 -7.98 -4.64 -10.52
CA GLU A 381 -8.08 -4.18 -11.91
C GLU A 381 -8.77 -5.21 -12.83
N LEU A 382 -9.37 -6.25 -12.25
CA LEU A 382 -10.02 -7.36 -12.95
C LEU A 382 -9.09 -8.12 -13.91
N ARG A 383 -7.78 -8.14 -13.61
CA ARG A 383 -6.80 -8.89 -14.40
C ARG A 383 -6.64 -10.31 -13.86
N ASN A 384 -6.49 -11.26 -14.79
CA ASN A 384 -6.29 -12.68 -14.49
C ASN A 384 -4.81 -13.08 -14.40
N GLU A 385 -3.90 -12.12 -14.51
CA GLU A 385 -2.46 -12.34 -14.41
C GLU A 385 -1.81 -11.20 -13.65
N VAL A 386 -0.91 -11.55 -12.73
CA VAL A 386 -0.07 -10.61 -11.99
C VAL A 386 1.14 -10.29 -12.85
N THR A 387 1.35 -9.00 -13.12
CA THR A 387 2.46 -8.51 -13.93
C THR A 387 3.62 -8.05 -13.07
N GLU A 388 4.79 -7.89 -13.68
CA GLU A 388 5.98 -7.31 -13.03
C GLU A 388 5.69 -5.97 -12.34
N LYS A 389 4.88 -5.10 -12.96
CA LYS A 389 4.49 -3.80 -12.40
C LYS A 389 3.69 -3.92 -11.10
N ASP A 390 2.90 -4.99 -10.96
CA ASP A 390 2.15 -5.24 -9.73
C ASP A 390 3.08 -5.67 -8.60
N ALA A 391 4.09 -6.47 -8.94
CA ALA A 391 5.12 -6.87 -8.00
C ALA A 391 5.91 -5.65 -7.52
N ASP A 392 6.33 -4.76 -8.43
CA ASP A 392 7.01 -3.51 -8.07
C ASP A 392 6.16 -2.62 -7.15
N ASP A 393 4.90 -2.37 -7.49
CA ASP A 393 4.00 -1.53 -6.69
C ASP A 393 3.81 -2.12 -5.27
N VAL A 394 3.79 -3.44 -5.14
CA VAL A 394 3.65 -4.14 -3.84
C VAL A 394 4.96 -4.16 -3.06
N VAL A 395 6.10 -4.27 -3.73
CA VAL A 395 7.43 -4.14 -3.11
C VAL A 395 7.58 -2.75 -2.48
N ASP A 396 7.22 -1.70 -3.23
CA ASP A 396 7.21 -0.32 -2.72
C ASP A 396 6.30 -0.19 -1.49
N LEU A 397 5.08 -0.75 -1.55
CA LEU A 397 4.13 -0.72 -0.45
C LEU A 397 4.64 -1.45 0.81
N MET A 398 5.20 -2.64 0.63
CA MET A 398 5.76 -3.45 1.71
C MET A 398 6.95 -2.73 2.36
N TYR A 399 7.83 -2.16 1.53
CA TYR A 399 8.97 -1.38 1.99
C TYR A 399 8.53 -0.21 2.88
N GLU A 400 7.58 0.60 2.41
CA GLU A 400 7.06 1.73 3.19
C GLU A 400 6.41 1.29 4.50
N SER A 401 5.70 0.15 4.51
CA SER A 401 5.12 -0.40 5.74
C SER A 401 6.20 -0.87 6.74
N LEU A 402 7.26 -1.53 6.26
CA LEU A 402 8.30 -2.09 7.13
C LEU A 402 9.34 -1.04 7.56
N PHE A 403 9.68 -0.05 6.74
CA PHE A 403 10.83 0.82 6.96
C PHE A 403 10.53 2.24 7.45
N ASP A 404 9.32 2.77 7.24
CA ASP A 404 8.89 4.00 7.97
C ASP A 404 8.86 3.74 9.50
N SER A 405 8.84 2.45 9.88
CA SER A 405 8.98 1.97 11.25
C SER A 405 10.42 1.78 11.75
N LEU A 406 11.42 1.83 10.87
CA LEU A 406 12.84 1.59 11.16
C LEU A 406 13.73 2.84 10.97
N GLU A 407 13.37 3.79 10.11
CA GLU A 407 14.23 4.96 9.82
C GLU A 407 14.33 5.96 10.98
N ASP A 408 13.33 6.02 11.87
CA ASP A 408 13.32 6.95 13.00
C ASP A 408 14.12 6.45 14.24
N LEU A 409 14.56 5.17 14.26
CA LEU A 409 15.38 4.56 15.33
C LEU A 409 16.90 4.84 15.20
N ASN A 410 17.36 5.36 14.07
CA ASN A 410 18.78 5.67 13.85
C ASN A 410 19.19 7.06 14.39
N TYR A 411 18.43 7.60 15.36
CA TYR A 411 18.69 8.88 16.02
C TYR A 411 19.38 8.71 17.39
N GLU A 412 20.35 7.81 17.49
CA GLU A 412 21.36 7.85 18.55
C GLU A 412 22.76 7.93 17.94
N GLY A 413 23.44 9.04 18.18
CA GLY A 413 24.89 9.14 18.00
C GLY A 413 25.40 9.33 16.56
N GLY A 414 25.07 10.45 15.92
CA GLY A 414 25.97 11.16 14.97
C GLY A 414 26.40 10.47 13.67
N ASN A 415 26.10 9.19 13.44
CA ASN A 415 26.46 8.46 12.23
C ASN A 415 25.20 7.88 11.59
N LYS A 416 24.66 8.61 10.61
CA LYS A 416 23.65 8.10 9.68
C LYS A 416 24.21 6.89 8.94
N LYS A 417 23.94 5.66 9.41
CA LYS A 417 23.90 4.51 8.50
C LYS A 417 22.73 4.75 7.56
N ASN A 418 23.04 5.25 6.36
CA ASN A 418 22.05 5.28 5.30
C ASN A 418 21.73 3.82 4.98
N ILE A 419 20.59 3.33 5.46
CA ILE A 419 20.00 2.10 4.95
C ILE A 419 19.44 2.46 3.58
N ASN A 420 20.33 2.57 2.59
CA ASN A 420 19.98 2.80 1.21
C ASN A 420 19.55 1.46 0.59
N ILE A 421 18.35 0.98 0.87
CA ILE A 421 17.85 -0.23 0.20
C ILE A 421 17.39 0.10 -1.24
N GLY A 422 17.24 1.39 -1.59
CA GLY A 422 17.26 1.88 -2.97
C GLY A 422 18.66 1.97 -3.63
N GLN A 423 19.74 1.53 -2.95
CA GLN A 423 21.10 1.45 -3.50
C GLN A 423 21.69 0.03 -3.43
N GLY A 424 20.86 -1.00 -3.36
CA GLY A 424 21.28 -2.34 -3.77
C GLY A 424 21.52 -2.46 -5.28
N LEU A 425 21.17 -1.42 -6.05
CA LEU A 425 21.35 -1.33 -7.49
C LEU A 425 21.93 0.06 -7.80
N LYS A 426 23.24 0.11 -8.14
CA LYS A 426 24.01 1.14 -8.88
C LYS A 426 25.48 1.05 -8.42
N ASN A 427 26.50 0.73 -9.24
CA ASN A 427 26.75 1.18 -10.62
C ASN A 427 26.02 2.49 -10.90
N VAL A 428 26.45 3.55 -10.19
CA VAL A 428 25.99 4.90 -10.46
C VAL A 428 26.43 5.23 -11.88
N ASP A 429 25.49 5.37 -12.80
CA ASP A 429 25.76 6.02 -14.08
C ASP A 429 26.28 7.43 -13.82
N LEU A 430 27.53 7.66 -14.19
CA LEU A 430 28.28 8.91 -14.04
C LEU A 430 27.70 10.08 -14.88
N GLY A 431 26.61 9.86 -15.62
CA GLY A 431 26.17 10.73 -16.71
C GLY A 431 25.31 11.95 -16.36
N ASN A 432 24.89 12.18 -15.11
CA ASN A 432 23.94 13.28 -14.80
C ASN A 432 24.08 13.92 -13.40
N ILE A 433 25.26 13.89 -12.79
CA ILE A 433 25.49 14.41 -11.41
C ILE A 433 25.32 15.95 -11.33
N GLY A 434 25.57 16.69 -12.42
CA GLY A 434 25.48 18.15 -12.45
C GLY A 434 24.09 18.74 -12.19
N THR A 435 23.03 17.94 -12.29
CA THR A 435 21.63 18.36 -12.02
C THR A 435 21.22 18.22 -10.54
N LEU A 436 22.05 17.56 -9.73
CA LEU A 436 21.78 17.31 -8.31
C LEU A 436 22.12 18.54 -7.44
N SER A 437 21.54 18.61 -6.25
CA SER A 437 21.92 19.64 -5.28
C SER A 437 23.38 19.47 -4.82
N LYS A 438 24.08 20.58 -4.54
CA LYS A 438 25.48 20.60 -4.09
C LYS A 438 25.80 19.62 -2.94
N PRO A 439 24.93 19.39 -1.93
CA PRO A 439 25.16 18.38 -0.90
C PRO A 439 25.14 16.94 -1.43
N LYS A 440 24.26 16.64 -2.39
CA LYS A 440 24.18 15.30 -3.02
C LYS A 440 25.39 15.04 -3.93
N GLN A 441 25.79 16.04 -4.73
CA GLN A 441 27.01 15.96 -5.53
C GLN A 441 28.25 15.70 -4.65
N THR A 442 28.33 16.38 -3.50
CA THR A 442 29.42 16.20 -2.53
C THR A 442 29.47 14.78 -1.96
N LYS A 443 28.33 14.23 -1.58
CA LYS A 443 28.26 12.87 -1.03
C LYS A 443 28.74 11.83 -2.05
N ILE A 444 28.33 11.95 -3.31
CA ILE A 444 28.73 11.05 -4.40
C ILE A 444 30.23 11.18 -4.69
N PHE A 445 30.75 12.40 -4.71
CA PHE A 445 32.16 12.67 -4.94
C PHE A 445 33.06 12.03 -3.87
N ILE A 446 32.72 12.20 -2.59
CA ILE A 446 33.44 11.57 -1.48
C ILE A 446 33.39 10.05 -1.58
N GLN A 447 32.22 9.47 -1.90
CA GLN A 447 32.07 8.02 -2.06
C GLN A 447 32.95 7.47 -3.19
N LYS A 448 33.12 8.22 -4.29
CA LYS A 448 34.07 7.79 -5.34
C LYS A 448 35.52 7.89 -4.89
N LEU A 449 35.88 8.93 -4.15
CA LEU A 449 37.24 9.02 -3.59
C LEU A 449 37.51 7.84 -2.66
N GLN A 450 36.55 7.40 -1.86
CA GLN A 450 36.67 6.17 -1.05
C GLN A 450 36.88 4.92 -1.93
N GLN A 451 36.11 4.78 -3.01
CA GLN A 451 36.28 3.66 -3.92
C GLN A 451 37.68 3.64 -4.54
N VAL A 452 38.15 4.77 -5.05
CA VAL A 452 39.49 4.88 -5.65
C VAL A 452 40.58 4.68 -4.59
N ALA A 453 40.34 5.12 -3.34
CA ALA A 453 41.27 4.89 -2.24
C ALA A 453 41.45 3.40 -1.94
N ASN A 454 40.34 2.66 -1.92
CA ASN A 454 40.32 1.21 -1.71
C ASN A 454 40.98 0.46 -2.86
N GLU A 455 40.75 0.88 -4.11
CA GLU A 455 41.39 0.28 -5.29
C GLU A 455 42.92 0.53 -5.31
N LYS A 456 43.37 1.69 -4.82
CA LYS A 456 44.80 2.07 -4.81
C LYS A 456 45.51 1.77 -3.50
N ASN A 457 44.82 1.30 -2.46
CA ASN A 457 45.31 1.21 -1.08
C ASN A 457 45.98 2.52 -0.58
N SER A 458 45.49 3.67 -1.02
CA SER A 458 46.00 4.99 -0.63
C SER A 458 44.86 5.99 -0.48
N TYR A 459 44.84 6.70 0.65
CA TYR A 459 43.82 7.70 0.97
C TYR A 459 44.28 9.12 0.63
N GLU A 460 45.42 9.26 -0.04
CA GLU A 460 46.00 10.53 -0.46
C GLU A 460 45.71 10.81 -1.94
N PHE A 461 45.17 12.00 -2.22
CA PHE A 461 44.73 12.40 -3.55
C PHE A 461 45.35 13.73 -3.98
N PRO A 462 46.12 13.76 -5.07
CA PRO A 462 46.53 15.01 -5.70
C PRO A 462 45.31 15.77 -6.25
N LEU A 463 45.31 17.11 -6.13
CA LEU A 463 44.21 17.96 -6.62
C LEU A 463 43.90 17.73 -8.11
N GLN A 464 44.92 17.44 -8.93
CA GLN A 464 44.75 17.15 -10.35
C GLN A 464 43.93 15.87 -10.59
N GLU A 465 44.13 14.85 -9.76
CA GLU A 465 43.38 13.60 -9.84
C GLU A 465 41.93 13.81 -9.43
N MET A 466 41.71 14.51 -8.32
CA MET A 466 40.37 14.89 -7.85
C MET A 466 39.61 15.72 -8.90
N THR A 467 40.32 16.63 -9.58
CA THR A 467 39.74 17.44 -10.67
C THR A 467 39.34 16.57 -11.86
N LYS A 468 40.14 15.57 -12.22
CA LYS A 468 39.80 14.60 -13.28
C LYS A 468 38.57 13.79 -12.90
N ILE A 469 38.49 13.31 -11.66
CA ILE A 469 37.34 12.54 -11.15
C ILE A 469 36.07 13.40 -11.18
N ALA A 470 36.14 14.66 -10.72
CA ALA A 470 35.01 15.58 -10.73
C ALA A 470 34.53 15.95 -12.14
N ARG A 471 35.45 16.10 -13.11
CA ARG A 471 35.11 16.32 -14.52
C ARG A 471 34.46 15.10 -15.16
N ASN A 472 34.98 13.90 -14.88
CA ASN A 472 34.37 12.65 -15.38
C ASN A 472 32.95 12.45 -14.85
N MET A 473 32.64 13.01 -13.67
CA MET A 473 31.31 13.03 -13.09
C MET A 473 30.43 14.18 -13.56
N GLN A 474 30.94 15.14 -14.32
CA GLN A 474 30.22 16.37 -14.69
C GLN A 474 29.65 17.12 -13.47
N MET A 475 30.43 17.25 -12.39
CA MET A 475 30.01 18.00 -11.20
C MET A 475 29.83 19.49 -11.53
N ASN A 476 28.74 20.08 -11.05
CA ASN A 476 28.45 21.51 -11.20
C ASN A 476 28.59 22.20 -9.83
N VAL A 477 29.83 22.46 -9.43
CA VAL A 477 30.19 23.03 -8.12
C VAL A 477 30.83 24.42 -8.21
N GLY A 478 30.80 25.07 -9.38
CA GLY A 478 31.48 26.34 -9.62
C GLY A 478 33.00 26.17 -9.67
N ASP A 479 33.75 26.93 -8.88
CA ASP A 479 35.21 26.78 -8.77
C ASP A 479 35.56 25.54 -7.92
N PHE A 480 36.12 24.53 -8.57
CA PHE A 480 36.51 23.28 -7.93
C PHE A 480 37.59 23.47 -6.86
N ARG A 481 38.47 24.46 -6.98
CA ARG A 481 39.51 24.72 -5.95
C ARG A 481 38.89 25.21 -4.66
N MET A 482 38.00 26.20 -4.76
CA MET A 482 37.22 26.72 -3.63
C MET A 482 36.36 25.63 -2.99
N TYR A 483 35.81 24.73 -3.80
CA TYR A 483 35.03 23.59 -3.33
C TYR A 483 35.87 22.58 -2.50
N ILE A 484 37.10 22.26 -2.93
CA ILE A 484 37.99 21.39 -2.15
C ILE A 484 38.45 22.07 -0.85
N GLU A 485 38.69 23.38 -0.87
CA GLU A 485 38.99 24.15 0.34
C GLU A 485 37.80 24.16 1.32
N GLU A 486 36.56 24.24 0.81
CA GLU A 486 35.34 24.11 1.61
C GLU A 486 35.29 22.73 2.31
N LEU A 487 35.63 21.65 1.60
CA LEU A 487 35.70 20.30 2.18
C LEU A 487 36.83 20.14 3.20
N ASN A 488 37.92 20.86 3.02
CA ASN A 488 39.02 20.92 3.99
C ASN A 488 38.58 21.65 5.27
N SER A 489 37.88 22.78 5.14
CA SER A 489 37.34 23.51 6.30
C SER A 489 36.31 22.70 7.10
N LYS A 490 35.55 21.84 6.41
CA LYS A 490 34.56 20.92 7.01
C LYS A 490 35.19 19.66 7.61
N GLY A 491 36.50 19.46 7.42
CA GLY A 491 37.24 18.31 7.95
C GLY A 491 36.94 16.98 7.26
N THR A 492 36.31 16.99 6.08
CA THR A 492 36.05 15.79 5.26
C THR A 492 37.31 15.37 4.48
N LEU A 493 38.08 16.36 4.02
CA LEU A 493 39.40 16.20 3.43
C LEU A 493 40.42 16.96 4.30
N LEU A 494 41.68 16.54 4.30
CA LEU A 494 42.76 17.19 5.04
C LEU A 494 43.90 17.52 4.10
N HIS A 495 44.24 18.81 3.98
CA HIS A 495 45.38 19.23 3.16
C HIS A 495 46.72 18.79 3.80
N LYS A 496 47.54 18.03 3.05
CA LYS A 496 48.82 17.45 3.52
C LYS A 496 50.07 18.11 2.95
N GLY A 497 49.92 19.08 2.05
CA GLY A 497 51.04 19.75 1.36
C GLY A 497 51.10 19.40 -0.13
N GLN A 498 51.82 20.21 -0.92
CA GLN A 498 51.96 20.06 -2.39
C GLN A 498 50.64 19.82 -3.17
N LYS A 499 49.53 20.43 -2.73
CA LYS A 499 48.17 20.24 -3.32
C LYS A 499 47.68 18.79 -3.23
N VAL A 500 48.08 18.07 -2.21
CA VAL A 500 47.61 16.72 -1.87
C VAL A 500 46.64 16.81 -0.69
N TYR A 501 45.54 16.05 -0.78
CA TYR A 501 44.50 15.98 0.24
C TYR A 501 44.31 14.53 0.69
N GLU A 502 44.28 14.30 2.00
CA GLU A 502 43.99 13.00 2.61
C GLU A 502 42.50 12.90 2.97
N LEU A 503 41.88 11.75 2.65
CA LEU A 503 40.51 11.45 3.03
C LEU A 503 40.44 10.92 4.47
N LYS A 504 39.59 11.54 5.31
CA LYS A 504 39.59 11.27 6.76
C LYS A 504 38.87 9.98 7.18
N GLU A 505 37.85 9.54 6.42
CA GLU A 505 37.15 8.28 6.70
C GLU A 505 38.01 7.08 6.26
N LYS A 506 38.85 6.58 7.17
CA LYS A 506 39.53 5.29 7.04
C LYS A 506 38.62 4.19 7.59
N PRO A 507 38.46 3.03 6.93
CA PRO A 507 37.82 1.89 7.56
C PRO A 507 38.64 1.49 8.80
N PHE A 508 37.97 1.32 9.94
CA PHE A 508 38.60 0.73 11.13
C PHE A 508 39.04 -0.69 10.76
N LEU A 509 40.35 -0.96 10.86
CA LEU A 509 40.94 -2.29 10.75
C LEU A 509 40.45 -3.19 11.87
#